data_AF-A0A9P9ESS0-F1
#
_entry.id   AF-A0A9P9ESS0-F1
#
_cell.length_a   1.000
_cell.length_b   1.000
_cell.length_c   1.000
_cell.angle_alpha   90.00
_cell.angle_beta   90.00
_cell.angle_gamma   90.00
#
_symmetry.space_group_name_H-M   'P 1'
#
loop_
_entity.id
_entity.type
_entity.pdbx_description
1 polymer ?
#
loop_
_entity_poly.entity_id
_entity_poly.type
_entity_poly.pdbx_seq_one_letter_code
_entity_poly.pdbx_strand_id
1 'polypeptide(L)'
;MSESLGKKELRKVNLALEALVNQPQLLDQARTRFNKSPPEMPSPILVDPFADPRTEEERLREKRYAKLTVQQLASMPNSQFWDQVHEAELFDHHLQSAIDHAKSHGWKVPIDLKSYSAQLSVDNEIHQRAVDTIQKQWAERGIWKAEWKLVPGKLGVPFGDWHHGGSLELESEPEIDTESAHASRPGTKKRQANSSRPKSDEETQRIAERRVALEREHEASRPYHHFVYLVSEARERIRQLLKLRGAQDEDPVDINTKAYEYVKNRWIKKKLWIEKWGVMPGMTWMHEHSFDDLLADETLLQGPYEAENVSPSPPSRSSSAAVSIGAQESFHSVSQWEQSAHSTGGAK
;
A
#
# COMPACT_ATOMS: atom_id res chain seq x y z
N MET A 1 -8.34 42.65 14.49
CA MET A 1 -8.09 43.55 13.34
C MET A 1 -9.15 43.46 12.24
N SER A 2 -10.13 42.55 12.32
CA SER A 2 -11.19 42.33 11.31
C SER A 2 -12.34 43.36 11.32
N GLU A 3 -12.62 44.02 12.44
CA GLU A 3 -13.73 45.01 12.54
C GLU A 3 -13.47 46.35 11.80
N SER A 4 -12.22 46.62 11.42
CA SER A 4 -11.83 47.88 10.78
C SER A 4 -12.17 47.92 9.27
N LEU A 5 -12.18 46.75 8.61
CA LEU A 5 -12.44 46.64 7.17
C LEU A 5 -13.92 46.93 6.84
N GLY A 6 -14.85 46.42 7.66
CA GLY A 6 -16.29 46.58 7.42
C GLY A 6 -16.75 48.05 7.45
N LYS A 7 -16.15 48.88 8.30
CA LYS A 7 -16.51 50.30 8.42
C LYS A 7 -16.06 51.14 7.22
N LYS A 8 -14.98 50.74 6.54
CA LYS A 8 -14.49 51.45 5.34
C LYS A 8 -15.38 51.18 4.13
N GLU A 9 -15.79 49.92 3.94
CA GLU A 9 -16.68 49.56 2.83
C GLU A 9 -18.07 50.17 3.00
N LEU A 10 -18.61 50.20 4.23
CA LEU A 10 -19.91 50.84 4.49
C LEU A 10 -19.91 52.35 4.16
N ARG A 11 -18.80 53.06 4.44
CA ARG A 11 -18.65 54.48 4.08
C ARG A 11 -18.58 54.71 2.58
N LYS A 12 -17.94 53.81 1.83
CA LYS A 12 -17.90 53.88 0.36
C LYS A 12 -19.29 53.69 -0.24
N VAL A 13 -20.06 52.73 0.29
CA VAL A 13 -21.44 52.50 -0.17
C VAL A 13 -22.32 53.72 0.09
N ASN A 14 -22.24 54.32 1.28
CA ASN A 14 -23.01 55.53 1.59
C ASN A 14 -22.63 56.71 0.70
N LEU A 15 -21.34 56.94 0.45
CA LEU A 15 -20.88 57.99 -0.48
C LEU A 15 -21.35 57.73 -1.91
N ALA A 16 -21.34 56.47 -2.37
CA ALA A 16 -21.83 56.12 -3.70
C ALA A 16 -23.34 56.32 -3.82
N LEU A 17 -24.11 55.98 -2.79
CA LEU A 17 -25.56 56.23 -2.75
C LEU A 17 -25.89 57.72 -2.74
N GLU A 18 -25.16 58.51 -1.96
CA GLU A 18 -25.34 59.97 -1.91
C GLU A 18 -24.97 60.63 -3.25
N ALA A 19 -23.93 60.15 -3.93
CA ALA A 19 -23.58 60.60 -5.28
C ALA A 19 -24.68 60.28 -6.31
N LEU A 20 -25.34 59.12 -6.20
CA LEU A 20 -26.45 58.74 -7.08
C LEU A 20 -27.70 59.58 -6.85
N VAL A 21 -28.00 59.96 -5.60
CA VAL A 21 -29.12 60.84 -5.27
C VAL A 21 -28.89 62.25 -5.80
N ASN A 22 -27.65 62.75 -5.72
CA ASN A 22 -27.32 64.12 -6.12
C ASN A 22 -27.13 64.30 -7.65
N GLN A 23 -26.97 63.22 -8.42
CA GLN A 23 -26.70 63.29 -9.86
C GLN A 23 -27.56 62.28 -10.66
N PRO A 24 -28.89 62.47 -10.73
CA PRO A 24 -29.79 61.55 -11.43
C PRO A 24 -29.49 61.42 -12.94
N GLN A 25 -28.87 62.45 -13.53
CA GLN A 25 -28.46 62.46 -14.94
C GLN A 25 -27.39 61.41 -15.26
N LEU A 26 -26.53 61.07 -14.29
CA LEU A 26 -25.55 59.99 -14.47
C LEU A 26 -26.23 58.62 -14.53
N LEU A 27 -27.35 58.45 -13.81
CA LEU A 27 -28.14 57.23 -13.84
C LEU A 27 -28.80 57.04 -15.21
N ASP A 28 -29.35 58.13 -15.77
CA ASP A 28 -29.95 58.10 -17.10
C ASP A 28 -28.91 57.92 -18.22
N GLN A 29 -27.72 58.50 -18.04
CA GLN A 29 -26.59 58.28 -18.94
C GLN A 29 -26.02 56.86 -18.85
N ALA A 30 -26.15 56.19 -17.69
CA ALA A 30 -25.81 54.78 -17.55
C ALA A 30 -26.89 53.89 -18.19
N ARG A 31 -28.17 54.20 -17.97
CA ARG A 31 -29.32 53.47 -18.55
C ARG A 31 -29.35 53.53 -20.07
N THR A 32 -28.99 54.67 -20.67
CA THR A 32 -28.93 54.81 -22.14
C THR A 32 -27.88 53.91 -22.80
N ARG A 33 -26.87 53.43 -22.07
CA ARG A 33 -25.89 52.45 -22.58
C ARG A 33 -26.51 51.08 -22.79
N PHE A 34 -27.52 50.73 -22.00
CA PHE A 34 -28.25 49.46 -22.10
C PHE A 34 -29.40 49.49 -23.12
N ASN A 35 -29.83 50.67 -23.57
CA ASN A 35 -30.83 50.82 -24.63
C ASN A 35 -30.25 50.67 -26.04
N LYS A 36 -28.91 50.69 -26.19
CA LYS A 36 -28.29 50.33 -27.45
C LYS A 36 -28.25 48.81 -27.53
N SER A 37 -28.81 48.25 -28.60
CA SER A 37 -28.63 46.83 -28.90
C SER A 37 -27.13 46.51 -28.82
N PRO A 38 -26.74 45.44 -28.10
CA PRO A 38 -25.34 45.06 -28.00
C PRO A 38 -24.73 45.03 -29.41
N PRO A 39 -23.50 45.53 -29.60
CA PRO A 39 -22.84 45.39 -30.90
C PRO A 39 -22.89 43.91 -31.28
N GLU A 40 -23.18 43.62 -32.55
CA GLU A 40 -23.11 42.26 -33.09
C GLU A 40 -21.71 41.72 -32.81
N MET A 41 -21.60 40.93 -31.75
CA MET A 41 -20.35 40.29 -31.40
C MET A 41 -20.04 39.33 -32.55
N PRO A 42 -18.87 39.44 -33.20
CA PRO A 42 -18.46 38.42 -34.15
C PRO A 42 -18.57 37.08 -33.44
N SER A 43 -19.34 36.16 -34.03
CA SER A 43 -19.62 34.86 -33.44
C SER A 43 -18.31 34.27 -32.94
N PRO A 44 -18.15 34.05 -31.61
CA PRO A 44 -16.93 33.53 -31.08
C PRO A 44 -16.68 32.22 -31.80
N ILE A 45 -15.56 32.11 -32.51
CA ILE A 45 -15.05 30.81 -32.89
C ILE A 45 -14.94 30.07 -31.56
N LEU A 46 -15.83 29.10 -31.36
CA LEU A 46 -16.03 28.39 -30.11
C LEU A 46 -14.89 27.38 -29.98
N VAL A 47 -13.66 27.92 -29.88
CA VAL A 47 -12.49 27.18 -29.42
C VAL A 47 -12.78 26.96 -27.95
N ASP A 48 -13.17 25.74 -27.60
CA ASP A 48 -13.41 25.34 -26.22
C ASP A 48 -12.18 25.72 -25.38
N PRO A 49 -12.26 26.73 -24.49
CA PRO A 49 -11.13 27.16 -23.68
C PRO A 49 -10.69 26.08 -22.67
N PHE A 50 -11.48 25.01 -22.54
CA PHE A 50 -11.25 23.87 -21.67
C PHE A 50 -10.75 22.63 -22.41
N ALA A 51 -10.56 22.70 -23.74
CA ALA A 51 -9.88 21.63 -24.47
C ALA A 51 -8.44 21.54 -23.95
N ASP A 52 -8.16 20.47 -23.20
CA ASP A 52 -6.82 20.16 -22.72
C ASP A 52 -5.87 20.13 -23.93
N PRO A 53 -4.84 21.01 -24.00
CA PRO A 53 -3.96 21.08 -25.15
C PRO A 53 -3.11 19.82 -25.32
N ARG A 54 -3.13 18.90 -24.34
CA ARG A 54 -2.41 17.63 -24.38
C ARG A 54 -2.98 16.70 -25.44
N THR A 55 -2.06 16.03 -26.12
CA THR A 55 -2.40 14.94 -27.05
C THR A 55 -2.99 13.75 -26.29
N GLU A 56 -3.81 12.93 -26.96
CA GLU A 56 -4.39 11.73 -26.34
C GLU A 56 -3.31 10.77 -25.83
N GLU A 57 -2.16 10.72 -26.51
CA GLU A 57 -1.00 9.93 -26.10
C GLU A 57 -0.41 10.41 -24.76
N GLU A 58 -0.28 11.72 -24.57
CA GLU A 58 0.18 12.29 -23.29
C GLU A 58 -0.80 11.99 -22.16
N ARG A 59 -2.12 12.09 -22.42
CA ARG A 59 -3.16 11.74 -21.44
C ARG A 59 -3.08 10.26 -21.05
N LEU A 60 -2.85 9.38 -22.03
CA LEU A 60 -2.67 7.96 -21.77
C LEU A 60 -1.37 7.68 -20.99
N ARG A 61 -0.28 8.39 -21.28
CA ARG A 61 0.99 8.28 -20.55
C ARG A 61 0.83 8.73 -19.10
N GLU A 62 0.14 9.84 -18.84
CA GLU A 62 -0.13 10.33 -17.48
C GLU A 62 -1.00 9.36 -16.68
N LYS A 63 -2.05 8.79 -17.30
CA LYS A 63 -2.86 7.73 -16.69
C LYS A 63 -2.01 6.52 -16.31
N ARG A 64 -1.10 6.07 -17.19
CA ARG A 64 -0.16 4.98 -16.92
C ARG A 64 0.76 5.33 -15.75
N TYR A 65 1.32 6.53 -15.74
CA TYR A 65 2.21 7.00 -14.67
C TYR A 65 1.50 7.04 -13.31
N ALA A 66 0.28 7.58 -13.25
CA ALA A 66 -0.53 7.63 -12.04
C ALA A 66 -0.82 6.22 -11.49
N LYS A 67 -1.15 5.28 -12.37
CA LYS A 67 -1.37 3.88 -12.03
C LYS A 67 -0.10 3.20 -11.47
N LEU A 68 1.05 3.41 -12.11
CA LEU A 68 2.34 2.91 -11.62
C LEU A 68 2.70 3.52 -10.27
N THR A 69 2.42 4.81 -10.06
CA THR A 69 2.68 5.49 -8.79
C THR A 69 1.90 4.82 -7.66
N VAL A 70 0.62 4.51 -7.87
CA VAL A 70 -0.19 3.79 -6.88
C VAL A 70 0.38 2.40 -6.59
N GLN A 71 0.85 1.68 -7.60
CA GLN A 71 1.47 0.36 -7.43
C GLN A 71 2.78 0.41 -6.65
N GLN A 72 3.64 1.38 -6.96
CA GLN A 72 4.89 1.59 -6.23
C GLN A 72 4.61 1.94 -4.77
N LEU A 73 3.69 2.87 -4.52
CA LEU A 73 3.29 3.23 -3.16
C LEU A 73 2.72 2.04 -2.39
N ALA A 74 1.94 1.16 -3.03
CA ALA A 74 1.45 -0.06 -2.39
C ALA A 74 2.60 -0.97 -1.92
N SER A 75 3.71 -1.01 -2.65
CA SER A 75 4.88 -1.84 -2.33
C SER A 75 5.84 -1.24 -1.27
N MET A 76 5.54 -0.04 -0.77
CA MET A 76 6.33 0.61 0.29
C MET A 76 6.12 -0.08 1.65
N PRO A 77 7.11 -0.02 2.57
CA PRO A 77 6.99 -0.60 3.91
C PRO A 77 5.74 -0.15 4.67
N ASN A 78 5.44 1.15 4.64
CA ASN A 78 4.27 1.72 5.31
C ASN A 78 2.97 1.06 4.85
N SER A 79 2.78 0.98 3.54
CA SER A 79 1.57 0.40 2.94
C SER A 79 1.46 -1.08 3.29
N GLN A 80 2.54 -1.85 3.15
CA GLN A 80 2.57 -3.28 3.51
C GLN A 80 2.30 -3.54 4.99
N PHE A 81 2.77 -2.67 5.87
CA PHE A 81 2.54 -2.76 7.30
C PHE A 81 1.05 -2.57 7.63
N TRP A 82 0.46 -1.46 7.20
CA TRP A 82 -0.96 -1.19 7.46
C TRP A 82 -1.88 -2.20 6.79
N ASP A 83 -1.48 -2.68 5.62
CA ASP A 83 -2.15 -3.77 4.95
C ASP A 83 -2.20 -5.03 5.80
N GLN A 84 -1.10 -5.39 6.48
CA GLN A 84 -1.04 -6.54 7.38
C GLN A 84 -1.78 -6.31 8.68
N VAL A 85 -1.72 -5.10 9.24
CA VAL A 85 -2.50 -4.70 10.41
C VAL A 85 -3.98 -4.89 10.12
N HIS A 86 -4.46 -4.38 8.99
CA HIS A 86 -5.85 -4.52 8.59
C HIS A 86 -6.29 -6.00 8.44
N GLU A 87 -5.45 -6.88 7.89
CA GLU A 87 -5.81 -8.31 7.85
C GLU A 87 -5.76 -8.99 9.22
N ALA A 88 -4.89 -8.55 10.12
CA ALA A 88 -4.88 -9.06 11.48
C ALA A 88 -6.19 -8.64 12.18
N GLU A 89 -6.65 -7.41 12.02
CA GLU A 89 -7.96 -6.96 12.50
C GLU A 89 -9.11 -7.77 11.90
N LEU A 90 -9.14 -7.93 10.57
CA LEU A 90 -10.18 -8.72 9.91
C LEU A 90 -10.16 -10.16 10.42
N PHE A 91 -8.99 -10.76 10.59
CA PHE A 91 -8.88 -12.11 11.14
C PHE A 91 -9.40 -12.17 12.58
N ASP A 92 -9.02 -11.22 13.43
CA ASP A 92 -9.49 -11.13 14.83
C ASP A 92 -11.02 -11.03 14.88
N HIS A 93 -11.63 -10.20 14.02
CA HIS A 93 -13.08 -10.10 13.88
C HIS A 93 -13.72 -11.41 13.42
N HIS A 94 -13.18 -12.07 12.38
CA HIS A 94 -13.69 -13.36 11.91
C HIS A 94 -13.57 -14.45 12.97
N LEU A 95 -12.46 -14.46 13.69
CA LEU A 95 -12.19 -15.42 14.76
C LEU A 95 -13.19 -15.23 15.91
N GLN A 96 -13.43 -13.98 16.31
CA GLN A 96 -14.43 -13.64 17.32
C GLN A 96 -15.85 -14.06 16.87
N SER A 97 -16.22 -13.75 15.63
CA SER A 97 -17.50 -14.17 15.04
C SER A 97 -17.66 -15.70 15.03
N ALA A 98 -16.62 -16.44 14.66
CA ALA A 98 -16.62 -17.90 14.66
C ALA A 98 -16.74 -18.48 16.08
N ILE A 99 -16.07 -17.88 17.06
CA ILE A 99 -16.19 -18.26 18.48
C ILE A 99 -17.62 -18.05 18.98
N ASP A 100 -18.24 -16.91 18.69
CA ASP A 100 -19.59 -16.61 19.14
C ASP A 100 -20.63 -17.49 18.44
N HIS A 101 -20.43 -17.80 17.15
CA HIS A 101 -21.21 -18.80 16.43
C HIS A 101 -21.07 -20.20 17.05
N ALA A 102 -19.86 -20.63 17.43
CA ALA A 102 -19.64 -21.91 18.08
C ALA A 102 -20.35 -21.97 19.45
N LYS A 103 -20.28 -20.89 20.24
CA LYS A 103 -20.99 -20.77 21.54
C LYS A 103 -22.52 -20.87 21.36
N SER A 104 -23.09 -20.20 20.37
CA SER A 104 -24.54 -20.22 20.14
C SER A 104 -25.07 -21.60 19.76
N HIS A 105 -24.22 -22.44 19.14
CA HIS A 105 -24.53 -23.83 18.78
C HIS A 105 -24.13 -24.85 19.88
N GLY A 106 -23.67 -24.38 21.05
CA GLY A 106 -23.24 -25.26 22.14
C GLY A 106 -21.98 -26.07 21.82
N TRP A 107 -21.20 -25.66 20.82
CA TRP A 107 -19.93 -26.32 20.47
C TRP A 107 -18.85 -26.01 21.50
N LYS A 108 -17.97 -26.98 21.74
CA LYS A 108 -16.84 -26.81 22.65
C LYS A 108 -15.77 -25.93 21.99
N VAL A 109 -15.66 -24.68 22.42
CA VAL A 109 -14.56 -23.80 22.05
C VAL A 109 -13.26 -24.30 22.72
N PRO A 110 -12.16 -24.51 21.97
CA PRO A 110 -10.85 -24.82 22.51
C PRO A 110 -10.38 -23.84 23.60
N ILE A 111 -9.62 -24.33 24.58
CA ILE A 111 -9.22 -23.56 25.78
C ILE A 111 -8.32 -22.38 25.43
N ASP A 112 -7.40 -22.57 24.49
CA ASP A 112 -6.50 -21.55 23.94
C ASP A 112 -7.28 -20.35 23.35
N LEU A 113 -8.40 -20.62 22.68
CA LEU A 113 -9.24 -19.59 22.06
C LEU A 113 -10.19 -18.88 23.05
N LYS A 114 -10.50 -19.51 24.19
CA LYS A 114 -11.29 -18.85 25.24
C LYS A 114 -10.55 -17.67 25.86
N SER A 115 -9.26 -17.86 26.17
CA SER A 115 -8.40 -16.79 26.71
C SER A 115 -8.29 -15.62 25.75
N TYR A 116 -8.25 -15.92 24.45
CA TYR A 116 -8.15 -14.92 23.39
C TYR A 116 -9.40 -14.04 23.30
N SER A 117 -10.62 -14.63 23.35
CA SER A 117 -11.88 -13.86 23.29
C SER A 117 -12.14 -12.98 24.52
N ALA A 118 -11.65 -13.37 25.70
CA ALA A 118 -11.83 -12.60 26.93
C ALA A 118 -11.04 -11.29 26.95
N GLN A 119 -10.06 -11.14 26.05
CA GLN A 119 -9.19 -9.98 25.96
C GLN A 119 -9.65 -8.95 24.92
N LEU A 120 -10.70 -9.20 24.12
CA LEU A 120 -11.08 -8.39 22.94
C LEU A 120 -12.24 -7.41 23.20
N SER A 121 -12.33 -6.81 24.39
CA SER A 121 -13.58 -6.15 24.81
C SER A 121 -13.83 -4.76 24.21
N VAL A 122 -12.86 -4.15 23.50
CA VAL A 122 -13.00 -2.80 22.93
C VAL A 122 -12.33 -2.73 21.54
N ASP A 123 -12.99 -2.11 20.54
CA ASP A 123 -12.46 -1.99 19.16
C ASP A 123 -11.06 -1.35 19.09
N ASN A 124 -10.78 -0.36 19.97
CA ASN A 124 -9.44 0.24 20.08
C ASN A 124 -8.36 -0.76 20.53
N GLU A 125 -8.72 -1.82 21.26
CA GLU A 125 -7.79 -2.88 21.67
C GLU A 125 -7.47 -3.83 20.51
N ILE A 126 -8.40 -4.01 19.55
CA ILE A 126 -8.18 -4.85 18.36
C ILE A 126 -7.14 -4.20 17.45
N HIS A 127 -7.32 -2.93 17.11
CA HIS A 127 -6.38 -2.19 16.28
C HIS A 127 -4.97 -2.18 16.91
N GLN A 128 -4.86 -1.82 18.19
CA GLN A 128 -3.56 -1.77 18.86
C GLN A 128 -2.91 -3.14 18.94
N ARG A 129 -3.67 -4.21 19.21
CA ARG A 129 -3.15 -5.58 19.20
C ARG A 129 -2.67 -6.00 17.82
N ALA A 130 -3.40 -5.66 16.76
CA ALA A 130 -2.99 -5.95 15.40
C ALA A 130 -1.67 -5.24 15.07
N VAL A 131 -1.56 -3.94 15.41
CA VAL A 131 -0.31 -3.17 15.29
C VAL A 131 0.84 -3.83 16.04
N ASP A 132 0.65 -4.15 17.33
CA ASP A 132 1.68 -4.76 18.18
C ASP A 132 2.10 -6.14 17.65
N THR A 133 1.14 -6.93 17.15
CA THR A 133 1.37 -8.26 16.59
C THR A 133 2.20 -8.17 15.32
N ILE A 134 1.81 -7.32 14.36
CA ILE A 134 2.55 -7.15 13.11
C ILE A 134 3.93 -6.55 13.38
N GLN A 135 4.03 -5.58 14.28
CA GLN A 135 5.31 -5.00 14.68
C GLN A 135 6.25 -6.06 15.29
N LYS A 136 5.74 -6.91 16.19
CA LYS A 136 6.51 -8.00 16.78
C LYS A 136 6.96 -9.00 15.71
N GLN A 137 6.06 -9.41 14.81
CA GLN A 137 6.40 -10.32 13.70
C GLN A 137 7.47 -9.74 12.79
N TRP A 138 7.38 -8.45 12.44
CA TRP A 138 8.39 -7.77 11.63
C TRP A 138 9.74 -7.68 12.35
N ALA A 139 9.73 -7.48 13.68
CA ALA A 139 10.95 -7.49 14.49
C ALA A 139 11.60 -8.87 14.58
N GLU A 140 10.81 -9.93 14.78
CA GLU A 140 11.29 -11.32 14.79
C GLU A 140 11.92 -11.73 13.45
N ARG A 141 11.44 -11.15 12.35
CA ARG A 141 11.97 -11.38 11.00
C ARG A 141 13.15 -10.47 10.62
N GLY A 142 13.54 -9.54 11.49
CA GLY A 142 14.57 -8.55 11.19
C GLY A 142 14.18 -7.54 10.11
N ILE A 143 12.89 -7.38 9.84
CA ILE A 143 12.36 -6.38 8.90
C ILE A 143 12.09 -5.04 9.61
N TRP A 144 11.91 -5.08 10.93
CA TRP A 144 11.62 -3.88 11.71
C TRP A 144 12.88 -3.08 12.00
N LYS A 145 12.96 -1.85 11.48
CA LYS A 145 14.04 -0.91 11.82
C LYS A 145 13.83 -0.28 13.18
N ALA A 146 14.91 -0.15 13.97
CA ALA A 146 14.86 0.54 15.25
C ALA A 146 14.46 2.03 15.09
N GLU A 147 14.83 2.65 13.97
CA GLU A 147 14.51 4.04 13.63
C GLU A 147 13.01 4.31 13.43
N TRP A 148 12.21 3.29 13.10
CA TRP A 148 10.76 3.42 12.94
C TRP A 148 10.02 3.65 14.26
N LYS A 149 10.69 3.56 15.41
CA LYS A 149 10.10 3.73 16.75
C LYS A 149 10.00 5.19 17.23
N LEU A 150 10.46 6.18 16.46
CA LEU A 150 10.98 7.43 17.02
C LEU A 150 10.24 8.74 16.65
N VAL A 151 8.91 8.75 16.68
CA VAL A 151 8.19 10.04 16.77
C VAL A 151 7.19 10.01 17.93
N PRO A 152 7.50 10.64 19.09
CA PRO A 152 6.55 10.80 20.17
C PRO A 152 5.24 11.43 19.66
N GLY A 153 4.11 10.76 19.91
CA GLY A 153 2.80 11.22 19.46
C GLY A 153 2.38 10.77 18.05
N LYS A 154 3.21 10.00 17.34
CA LYS A 154 2.79 9.21 16.18
C LYS A 154 2.99 7.73 16.51
N LEU A 155 2.03 6.86 16.17
CA LEU A 155 2.29 5.42 16.17
C LEU A 155 3.60 5.18 15.40
N GLY A 156 4.47 4.30 15.87
CA GLY A 156 5.74 4.00 15.20
C GLY A 156 5.45 3.38 13.84
N VAL A 157 5.34 4.20 12.82
CA VAL A 157 4.95 3.77 11.48
C VAL A 157 6.23 3.53 10.66
N PRO A 158 6.33 2.41 9.92
CA PRO A 158 7.48 2.13 9.08
C PRO A 158 7.50 3.06 7.86
N PHE A 159 8.11 4.23 8.02
CA PHE A 159 8.35 5.18 6.95
C PHE A 159 9.75 4.99 6.34
N GLY A 160 9.87 5.28 5.04
CA GLY A 160 11.12 5.20 4.29
C GLY A 160 11.25 3.89 3.51
N ASP A 161 12.50 3.51 3.22
CA ASP A 161 12.82 2.37 2.38
C ASP A 161 12.88 1.05 3.17
N TRP A 162 12.75 -0.07 2.48
CA TRP A 162 13.01 -1.39 3.07
C TRP A 162 14.44 -1.51 3.57
N HIS A 163 14.71 -2.51 4.42
CA HIS A 163 16.10 -2.86 4.77
C HIS A 163 16.93 -3.14 3.52
N HIS A 164 16.34 -3.76 2.50
CA HIS A 164 17.09 -4.11 1.31
C HIS A 164 17.46 -2.96 0.36
N GLY A 165 16.83 -1.79 0.52
CA GLY A 165 17.12 -0.62 -0.30
C GLY A 165 18.35 0.16 0.16
N GLY A 166 18.78 -0.02 1.41
CA GLY A 166 20.02 0.57 1.90
C GLY A 166 21.22 -0.18 1.33
N SER A 167 22.19 0.56 0.76
CA SER A 167 23.52 0.02 0.56
C SER A 167 23.95 -0.62 1.87
N LEU A 168 24.39 -1.87 1.82
CA LEU A 168 25.22 -2.44 2.87
C LEU A 168 26.50 -1.60 2.86
N GLU A 169 26.46 -0.39 3.42
CA GLU A 169 27.59 0.22 4.08
C GLU A 169 27.89 -0.70 5.26
N LEU A 170 28.41 -1.88 4.90
CA LEU A 170 29.39 -2.60 5.66
C LEU A 170 30.23 -1.51 6.28
N GLU A 171 30.13 -1.36 7.60
CA GLU A 171 31.09 -0.62 8.40
C GLU A 171 32.44 -0.85 7.72
N SER A 172 32.90 0.15 6.97
CA SER A 172 34.03 -0.01 6.07
C SER A 172 35.09 -0.63 6.95
N GLU A 173 35.52 -1.85 6.60
CA GLU A 173 36.55 -2.54 7.37
C GLU A 173 37.60 -1.49 7.66
N PRO A 174 37.88 -1.15 8.94
CA PRO A 174 38.49 0.12 9.31
C PRO A 174 39.64 0.34 8.36
N GLU A 175 39.43 1.26 7.43
CA GLU A 175 40.23 1.41 6.24
C GLU A 175 41.62 1.66 6.82
N ILE A 176 42.48 0.66 6.70
CA ILE A 176 43.84 0.79 7.21
C ILE A 176 44.41 1.85 6.31
N ASP A 177 44.44 3.09 6.82
CA ASP A 177 44.95 4.30 6.19
C ASP A 177 46.28 3.95 5.52
N THR A 178 46.21 3.51 4.27
CA THR A 178 47.36 3.27 3.44
C THR A 178 47.53 4.57 2.69
N GLU A 179 47.95 5.58 3.45
CA GLU A 179 48.35 6.90 2.98
C GLU A 179 49.58 6.72 2.07
N SER A 180 49.30 6.39 0.81
CA SER A 180 50.30 6.32 -0.25
C SER A 180 50.62 7.73 -0.73
N ALA A 181 51.60 8.32 -0.05
CA ALA A 181 52.80 8.92 -0.63
C ALA A 181 52.64 9.97 -1.74
N HIS A 182 52.67 11.26 -1.37
CA HIS A 182 53.39 12.37 -2.04
C HIS A 182 53.35 13.56 -1.04
N ALA A 183 54.42 14.23 -0.57
CA ALA A 183 55.81 14.31 -0.94
C ALA A 183 56.68 14.70 0.27
N SER A 184 57.88 14.13 0.32
CA SER A 184 59.15 14.63 0.90
C SER A 184 59.10 15.73 1.96
N ARG A 185 59.38 15.35 3.22
CA ARG A 185 60.05 16.23 4.18
C ARG A 185 61.07 15.43 5.01
N PRO A 186 62.37 15.77 4.97
CA PRO A 186 63.39 15.04 5.71
C PRO A 186 63.48 15.58 7.15
N GLY A 187 63.30 14.69 8.12
CA GLY A 187 63.71 14.91 9.50
C GLY A 187 62.56 15.09 10.48
N THR A 188 62.11 13.99 11.10
CA THR A 188 61.99 13.84 12.56
C THR A 188 61.43 12.46 12.94
N LYS A 189 62.21 11.75 13.76
CA LYS A 189 61.88 10.66 14.70
C LYS A 189 60.90 9.56 14.22
N LYS A 190 61.50 8.40 13.89
CA LYS A 190 60.90 7.06 13.88
C LYS A 190 59.92 6.89 15.06
N ARG A 191 58.61 7.07 14.83
CA ARG A 191 57.58 6.47 15.66
C ARG A 191 57.59 4.99 15.32
N GLN A 192 57.81 4.16 16.35
CA GLN A 192 57.77 2.71 16.21
C GLN A 192 56.41 2.33 15.64
N ALA A 193 56.45 1.60 14.52
CA ALA A 193 55.28 0.98 13.93
C ALA A 193 54.69 0.04 14.98
N ASN A 194 53.56 0.43 15.55
CA ASN A 194 52.75 -0.46 16.36
C ASN A 194 52.21 -1.51 15.39
N SER A 195 52.88 -2.66 15.37
CA SER A 195 52.47 -3.89 14.70
C SER A 195 50.97 -4.10 14.89
N SER A 196 50.20 -3.94 13.82
CA SER A 196 48.81 -4.38 13.77
C SER A 196 48.77 -5.83 14.22
N ARG A 197 48.23 -6.03 15.42
CA ARG A 197 48.00 -7.37 15.96
C ARG A 197 47.06 -8.07 14.98
N PRO A 198 47.41 -9.26 14.45
CA PRO A 198 46.51 -10.01 13.59
C PRO A 198 45.16 -10.15 14.31
N LYS A 199 44.08 -9.78 13.62
CA LYS A 199 42.71 -9.97 14.14
C LYS A 199 42.60 -11.45 14.51
N SER A 200 42.19 -11.72 15.75
CA SER A 200 41.97 -13.08 16.23
C SER A 200 40.96 -13.77 15.30
N ASP A 201 41.10 -15.07 15.06
CA ASP A 201 40.15 -15.86 14.27
C ASP A 201 38.71 -15.71 14.80
N GLU A 202 38.56 -15.47 16.10
CA GLU A 202 37.27 -15.18 16.76
C GLU A 202 36.63 -13.87 16.29
N GLU A 203 37.42 -12.81 16.06
CA GLU A 203 36.89 -11.52 15.56
C GLU A 203 36.44 -11.67 14.10
N THR A 204 37.22 -12.39 13.30
CA THR A 204 36.86 -12.70 11.91
C THR A 204 35.55 -13.51 11.86
N GLN A 205 35.40 -14.50 12.74
CA GLN A 205 34.17 -15.28 12.85
C GLN A 205 32.97 -14.42 13.26
N ARG A 206 33.12 -13.55 14.27
CA ARG A 206 32.04 -12.64 14.70
C ARG A 206 31.62 -11.68 13.59
N ILE A 207 32.57 -11.16 12.80
CA ILE A 207 32.27 -10.30 11.64
C ILE A 207 31.50 -11.10 10.57
N ALA A 208 31.94 -12.32 10.25
CA ALA A 208 31.26 -13.17 9.27
C ALA A 208 29.83 -13.51 9.70
N GLU A 209 29.63 -13.88 10.96
CA GLU A 209 28.30 -14.16 11.52
C GLU A 209 27.38 -12.94 11.46
N ARG A 210 27.92 -11.74 11.77
CA ARG A 210 27.17 -10.49 11.71
C ARG A 210 26.75 -10.15 10.26
N ARG A 211 27.62 -10.39 9.28
CA ARG A 211 27.30 -10.22 7.84
C ARG A 211 26.17 -11.14 7.39
N VAL A 212 26.26 -12.41 7.76
CA VAL A 212 25.24 -13.40 7.39
C VAL A 212 23.90 -13.08 8.07
N ALA A 213 23.90 -12.57 9.31
CA ALA A 213 22.68 -12.11 9.96
C ALA A 213 22.04 -10.94 9.20
N LEU A 214 22.82 -9.91 8.87
CA LEU A 214 22.34 -8.75 8.12
C LEU A 214 21.80 -9.12 6.74
N GLU A 215 22.44 -10.05 6.03
CA GLU A 215 21.96 -10.54 4.74
C GLU A 215 20.60 -11.24 4.88
N ARG A 216 20.40 -12.06 5.91
CA ARG A 216 19.09 -12.68 6.19
C ARG A 216 18.02 -11.63 6.48
N GLU A 217 18.33 -10.59 7.25
CA GLU A 217 17.41 -9.49 7.56
C GLU A 217 17.03 -8.71 6.29
N HIS A 218 18.03 -8.44 5.42
CA HIS A 218 17.86 -7.80 4.11
C HIS A 218 16.93 -8.63 3.22
N GLU A 219 17.23 -9.92 3.05
CA GLU A 219 16.45 -10.85 2.24
C GLU A 219 15.03 -11.05 2.78
N ALA A 220 14.84 -11.05 4.11
CA ALA A 220 13.51 -11.22 4.71
C ALA A 220 12.49 -10.16 4.28
N SER A 221 12.97 -8.98 3.87
CA SER A 221 12.15 -7.87 3.36
C SER A 221 11.89 -7.92 1.85
N ARG A 222 12.47 -8.86 1.11
CA ARG A 222 12.21 -9.03 -0.34
C ARG A 222 10.84 -9.67 -0.58
N PRO A 223 10.18 -9.40 -1.74
CA PRO A 223 8.83 -9.88 -2.02
C PRO A 223 8.69 -11.40 -1.92
N TYR A 224 9.65 -12.17 -2.45
CA TYR A 224 9.64 -13.64 -2.36
C TYR A 224 9.55 -14.16 -0.92
N HIS A 225 10.49 -13.76 -0.06
CA HIS A 225 10.51 -14.19 1.34
C HIS A 225 9.29 -13.69 2.09
N HIS A 226 8.85 -12.46 1.79
CA HIS A 226 7.65 -11.90 2.37
C HIS A 226 6.40 -12.68 2.01
N PHE A 227 6.25 -13.06 0.75
CA PHE A 227 5.13 -13.86 0.25
C PHE A 227 5.09 -15.24 0.89
N VAL A 228 6.23 -15.95 0.91
CA VAL A 228 6.32 -17.30 1.53
C VAL A 228 5.90 -17.26 3.01
N TYR A 229 6.33 -16.23 3.73
CA TYR A 229 5.90 -16.01 5.11
C TYR A 229 4.39 -15.84 5.21
N LEU A 230 3.81 -14.93 4.42
CA LEU A 230 2.36 -14.67 4.43
C LEU A 230 1.55 -15.92 4.08
N VAL A 231 2.03 -16.77 3.17
CA VAL A 231 1.38 -18.05 2.85
C VAL A 231 1.40 -19.00 4.05
N SER A 232 2.53 -19.09 4.76
CA SER A 232 2.60 -19.91 5.97
C SER A 232 1.68 -19.40 7.08
N GLU A 233 1.56 -18.08 7.22
CA GLU A 233 0.65 -17.47 8.19
C GLU A 233 -0.82 -17.70 7.82
N ALA A 234 -1.20 -17.47 6.56
CA ALA A 234 -2.54 -17.72 6.05
C ALA A 234 -2.96 -19.18 6.24
N ARG A 235 -2.04 -20.12 6.00
CA ARG A 235 -2.24 -21.54 6.26
C ARG A 235 -2.57 -21.82 7.72
N GLU A 236 -1.86 -21.19 8.66
CA GLU A 236 -2.14 -21.38 10.08
C GLU A 236 -3.49 -20.77 10.49
N ARG A 237 -3.81 -19.59 9.97
CA ARG A 237 -5.13 -18.95 10.15
C ARG A 237 -6.28 -19.86 9.67
N ILE A 238 -6.15 -20.45 8.49
CA ILE A 238 -7.14 -21.39 7.93
C ILE A 238 -7.31 -22.61 8.85
N ARG A 239 -6.21 -23.20 9.33
CA ARG A 239 -6.28 -24.34 10.27
C ARG A 239 -6.99 -23.98 11.57
N GLN A 240 -6.74 -22.80 12.12
CA GLN A 240 -7.41 -22.35 13.35
C GLN A 240 -8.91 -22.21 13.15
N LEU A 241 -9.35 -21.65 12.01
CA LEU A 241 -10.77 -21.52 11.67
C LEU A 241 -11.45 -22.87 11.45
N LEU A 242 -10.78 -23.81 10.77
CA LEU A 242 -11.31 -25.18 10.56
C LEU A 242 -11.49 -25.94 11.87
N LYS A 243 -10.49 -25.84 12.77
CA LYS A 243 -10.58 -26.41 14.13
C LYS A 243 -11.80 -25.91 14.89
N LEU A 244 -12.12 -24.61 14.78
CA LEU A 244 -13.30 -24.02 15.41
C LEU A 244 -14.63 -24.51 14.81
N ARG A 245 -14.67 -24.74 13.49
CA ARG A 245 -15.84 -25.27 12.82
C ARG A 245 -16.06 -26.77 13.08
N GLY A 246 -15.09 -27.44 13.73
CA GLY A 246 -15.12 -28.89 13.91
C GLY A 246 -14.84 -29.66 12.62
N ALA A 247 -14.36 -28.99 11.57
CA ALA A 247 -13.93 -29.63 10.33
C ALA A 247 -12.49 -30.14 10.52
N GLN A 248 -12.34 -31.44 10.77
CA GLN A 248 -11.04 -32.10 10.98
C GLN A 248 -10.47 -32.70 9.68
N ASP A 249 -11.28 -32.84 8.63
CA ASP A 249 -10.98 -33.70 7.48
C ASP A 249 -10.67 -32.93 6.18
N GLU A 250 -10.19 -31.69 6.25
CA GLU A 250 -9.63 -31.05 5.04
C GLU A 250 -8.23 -31.60 4.75
N ASP A 251 -7.99 -32.01 3.50
CA ASP A 251 -6.69 -32.48 3.03
C ASP A 251 -5.63 -31.36 3.23
N PRO A 252 -4.48 -31.65 3.86
CA PRO A 252 -3.38 -30.69 3.97
C PRO A 252 -2.97 -30.02 2.64
N VAL A 253 -3.12 -30.71 1.51
CA VAL A 253 -2.83 -30.16 0.17
C VAL A 253 -3.81 -29.03 -0.20
N ASP A 254 -5.08 -29.17 0.17
CA ASP A 254 -6.11 -28.16 -0.07
C ASP A 254 -5.83 -26.90 0.76
N ILE A 255 -5.43 -27.05 2.03
CA ILE A 255 -5.09 -25.92 2.90
C ILE A 255 -3.91 -25.10 2.33
N ASN A 256 -2.85 -25.76 1.85
CA ASN A 256 -1.70 -25.06 1.26
C ASN A 256 -2.11 -24.29 -0.01
N THR A 257 -2.96 -24.89 -0.85
CA THR A 257 -3.45 -24.27 -2.09
C THR A 257 -4.30 -23.05 -1.78
N LYS A 258 -5.28 -23.20 -0.87
CA LYS A 258 -6.13 -22.09 -0.38
C LYS A 258 -5.30 -20.94 0.21
N ALA A 259 -4.28 -21.26 1.00
CA ALA A 259 -3.40 -20.25 1.59
C ALA A 259 -2.60 -19.48 0.53
N TYR A 260 -2.03 -20.20 -0.44
CA TYR A 260 -1.31 -19.59 -1.56
C TYR A 260 -2.22 -18.69 -2.40
N GLU A 261 -3.39 -19.20 -2.80
CA GLU A 261 -4.36 -18.46 -3.61
C GLU A 261 -4.87 -17.22 -2.88
N TYR A 262 -5.16 -17.33 -1.58
CA TYR A 262 -5.57 -16.19 -0.76
C TYR A 262 -4.52 -15.08 -0.77
N VAL A 263 -3.24 -15.40 -0.50
CA VAL A 263 -2.16 -14.39 -0.49
C VAL A 263 -1.93 -13.83 -1.89
N LYS A 264 -1.92 -14.68 -2.93
CA LYS A 264 -1.73 -14.24 -4.32
C LYS A 264 -2.86 -13.30 -4.77
N ASN A 265 -4.11 -13.69 -4.56
CA ASN A 265 -5.27 -12.89 -4.94
C ASN A 265 -5.29 -11.55 -4.20
N ARG A 266 -4.88 -11.54 -2.92
CA ARG A 266 -4.69 -10.32 -2.15
C ARG A 266 -3.62 -9.41 -2.77
N TRP A 267 -2.47 -9.95 -3.17
CA TRP A 267 -1.43 -9.18 -3.85
C TRP A 267 -1.88 -8.65 -5.22
N ILE A 268 -2.65 -9.43 -5.97
CA ILE A 268 -3.26 -9.00 -7.24
C ILE A 268 -4.26 -7.86 -7.00
N LYS A 269 -5.15 -7.98 -6.00
CA LYS A 269 -6.14 -6.96 -5.62
C LYS A 269 -5.45 -5.64 -5.27
N LYS A 270 -4.33 -5.71 -4.54
CA LYS A 270 -3.51 -4.55 -4.14
C LYS A 270 -2.51 -4.08 -5.19
N LYS A 271 -2.53 -4.68 -6.39
CA LYS A 271 -1.63 -4.36 -7.51
C LYS A 271 -0.14 -4.48 -7.16
N LEU A 272 0.19 -5.39 -6.25
CA LEU A 272 1.54 -5.75 -5.86
C LEU A 272 2.11 -6.87 -6.73
N TRP A 273 1.23 -7.72 -7.27
CA TRP A 273 1.63 -8.84 -8.09
C TRP A 273 2.06 -8.37 -9.48
N ILE A 274 3.34 -8.58 -9.82
CA ILE A 274 3.86 -8.31 -11.16
C ILE A 274 3.59 -9.52 -12.04
N GLU A 275 2.91 -9.34 -13.17
CA GLU A 275 2.49 -10.45 -14.04
C GLU A 275 3.68 -11.31 -14.51
N LYS A 276 4.82 -10.68 -14.80
CA LYS A 276 6.08 -11.35 -15.19
C LYS A 276 6.57 -12.40 -14.18
N TRP A 277 6.14 -12.35 -12.93
CA TRP A 277 6.48 -13.33 -11.91
C TRP A 277 5.81 -14.70 -12.13
N GLY A 278 4.69 -14.75 -12.86
CA GLY A 278 4.00 -16.00 -13.17
C GLY A 278 3.41 -16.70 -11.93
N VAL A 279 4.11 -17.73 -11.43
CA VAL A 279 3.64 -18.55 -10.29
C VAL A 279 4.22 -18.07 -8.96
N MET A 280 5.44 -17.55 -8.90
CA MET A 280 6.05 -17.13 -7.64
C MET A 280 6.59 -15.71 -7.77
N PRO A 281 6.44 -14.87 -6.74
CA PRO A 281 6.95 -13.51 -6.82
C PRO A 281 8.48 -13.50 -6.95
N GLY A 282 8.99 -12.48 -7.64
CA GLY A 282 10.42 -12.22 -7.76
C GLY A 282 11.04 -11.61 -6.49
N MET A 283 12.26 -11.12 -6.64
CA MET A 283 13.09 -10.59 -5.54
C MET A 283 13.10 -9.07 -5.39
N THR A 284 12.38 -8.36 -6.25
CA THR A 284 12.42 -6.88 -6.40
C THR A 284 11.01 -6.34 -6.30
N TRP A 285 10.75 -5.37 -5.42
CA TRP A 285 9.45 -4.72 -5.31
C TRP A 285 9.15 -3.79 -6.49
N MET A 286 7.88 -3.40 -6.63
CA MET A 286 7.44 -2.47 -7.68
C MET A 286 8.12 -1.10 -7.60
N HIS A 287 8.31 -0.54 -6.40
CA HIS A 287 8.98 0.76 -6.21
C HIS A 287 10.49 0.72 -6.47
N GLU A 288 11.11 -0.47 -6.58
CA GLU A 288 12.52 -0.60 -6.95
C GLU A 288 12.74 -0.54 -8.47
N HIS A 289 11.67 -0.64 -9.27
CA HIS A 289 11.76 -0.47 -10.72
C HIS A 289 11.65 1.00 -11.11
N SER A 290 12.47 1.45 -12.07
CA SER A 290 12.34 2.80 -12.62
C SER A 290 11.04 2.93 -13.42
N PHE A 291 10.45 4.12 -13.45
CA PHE A 291 9.25 4.36 -14.25
C PHE A 291 9.48 4.10 -15.74
N ASP A 292 10.66 4.42 -16.26
CA ASP A 292 10.98 4.21 -17.68
C ASP A 292 11.04 2.71 -18.03
N ASP A 293 11.60 1.88 -17.14
CA ASP A 293 11.60 0.42 -17.32
C ASP A 293 10.17 -0.14 -17.32
N LEU A 294 9.31 0.37 -16.41
CA LEU A 294 7.92 -0.06 -16.30
C LEU A 294 7.03 0.46 -17.44
N LEU A 295 7.36 1.61 -18.03
CA LEU A 295 6.64 2.17 -19.17
C LEU A 295 7.04 1.52 -20.48
N ALA A 296 8.31 1.12 -20.63
CA ALA A 296 8.79 0.36 -21.77
C ALA A 296 8.20 -1.05 -21.80
N ASP A 297 7.96 -1.63 -20.63
CA ASP A 297 7.30 -2.93 -20.49
C ASP A 297 5.77 -2.77 -20.43
N GLU A 298 5.16 -2.57 -21.60
CA GLU A 298 3.72 -2.36 -21.77
C GLU A 298 2.87 -3.51 -21.17
N THR A 299 3.46 -4.70 -20.99
CA THR A 299 2.82 -5.87 -20.37
C THR A 299 2.55 -5.67 -18.88
N LEU A 300 3.36 -4.87 -18.16
CA LEU A 300 3.17 -4.63 -16.72
C LEU A 300 1.97 -3.71 -16.43
N LEU A 301 1.54 -2.98 -17.45
CA LEU A 301 0.43 -2.04 -17.41
C LEU A 301 -0.90 -2.67 -17.86
N GLN A 302 -0.85 -3.83 -18.50
CA GLN A 302 -2.00 -4.67 -18.81
C GLN A 302 -2.10 -5.83 -17.83
N GLY A 303 -2.01 -5.55 -16.52
CA GLY A 303 -2.21 -6.64 -15.57
C GLY A 303 -3.61 -7.26 -15.72
N PRO A 304 -3.86 -8.42 -15.09
CA PRO A 304 -5.09 -9.23 -15.25
C PRO A 304 -6.40 -8.51 -14.87
N TYR A 305 -6.33 -7.25 -14.45
CA TYR A 305 -7.39 -6.46 -13.88
C TYR A 305 -8.22 -5.65 -14.89
N GLU A 306 -7.81 -5.55 -16.16
CA GLU A 306 -8.65 -4.88 -17.18
C GLU A 306 -9.56 -5.85 -17.94
N ALA A 307 -9.29 -7.17 -17.85
CA ALA A 307 -10.12 -8.18 -18.50
C ALA A 307 -11.53 -8.29 -17.91
N GLU A 308 -11.74 -7.94 -16.63
CA GLU A 308 -13.04 -8.07 -15.96
C GLU A 308 -13.97 -6.84 -16.09
N ASN A 309 -13.48 -5.71 -16.57
CA ASN A 309 -14.30 -4.48 -16.73
C ASN A 309 -14.73 -4.19 -18.17
N VAL A 310 -14.40 -5.06 -19.13
CA VAL A 310 -15.05 -5.05 -20.45
C VAL A 310 -16.45 -5.60 -20.26
N SER A 311 -17.42 -4.69 -20.09
CA SER A 311 -18.85 -5.01 -20.06
C SER A 311 -19.17 -5.97 -21.23
N PRO A 312 -19.70 -7.17 -20.96
CA PRO A 312 -20.03 -8.10 -22.02
C PRO A 312 -21.07 -7.42 -22.90
N SER A 313 -20.68 -7.15 -24.15
CA SER A 313 -21.63 -6.70 -25.15
C SER A 313 -22.80 -7.68 -25.16
N PRO A 314 -24.06 -7.20 -25.14
CA PRO A 314 -25.21 -8.09 -25.06
C PRO A 314 -25.14 -9.10 -26.22
N PRO A 315 -25.31 -10.40 -25.94
CA PRO A 315 -25.19 -11.41 -26.98
C PRO A 315 -26.24 -11.14 -28.05
N SER A 316 -25.76 -10.91 -29.27
CA SER A 316 -26.59 -10.86 -30.46
C SER A 316 -27.30 -12.22 -30.57
N ARG A 317 -28.63 -12.20 -30.39
CA ARG A 317 -29.50 -13.36 -30.59
C ARG A 317 -29.27 -13.93 -31.98
N SER A 318 -28.58 -15.07 -32.06
CA SER A 318 -28.75 -16.02 -33.14
C SER A 318 -28.62 -17.46 -32.64
N SER A 319 -29.55 -18.24 -33.17
CA SER A 319 -30.00 -19.58 -32.81
C SER A 319 -28.92 -20.67 -32.75
N SER A 320 -29.06 -21.54 -31.74
CA SER A 320 -28.83 -23.00 -31.70
C SER A 320 -27.59 -23.62 -32.37
N ALA A 321 -26.75 -24.24 -31.53
CA ALA A 321 -26.52 -25.70 -31.55
C ALA A 321 -25.87 -26.17 -30.25
N ALA A 322 -26.37 -27.27 -29.70
CA ALA A 322 -25.90 -27.91 -28.49
C ALA A 322 -24.57 -28.62 -28.69
N VAL A 323 -23.60 -28.37 -27.80
CA VAL A 323 -22.50 -29.29 -27.50
C VAL A 323 -22.23 -29.21 -25.99
N SER A 324 -22.48 -30.32 -25.30
CA SER A 324 -22.04 -30.55 -23.92
C SER A 324 -20.54 -30.76 -23.87
N ILE A 325 -19.84 -29.95 -23.08
CA ILE A 325 -18.56 -30.32 -22.46
C ILE A 325 -18.61 -29.81 -21.02
N GLY A 326 -18.35 -30.74 -20.08
CA GLY A 326 -18.45 -30.53 -18.65
C GLY A 326 -17.19 -29.97 -17.99
N ALA A 327 -17.34 -29.81 -16.68
CA ALA A 327 -16.32 -29.45 -15.68
C ALA A 327 -15.89 -27.97 -15.64
N GLN A 328 -16.74 -27.13 -15.05
CA GLN A 328 -16.32 -25.92 -14.34
C GLN A 328 -17.24 -25.71 -13.12
N GLU A 329 -16.98 -26.42 -12.03
CA GLU A 329 -17.50 -26.09 -10.70
C GLU A 329 -16.37 -26.29 -9.69
N SER A 330 -15.55 -25.25 -9.50
CA SER A 330 -14.71 -25.05 -8.30
C SER A 330 -13.97 -23.71 -8.39
N PHE A 331 -14.69 -22.59 -8.40
CA PHE A 331 -14.06 -21.26 -8.30
C PHE A 331 -14.84 -20.27 -7.41
N HIS A 332 -15.87 -20.71 -6.69
CA HIS A 332 -16.77 -19.81 -5.95
C HIS A 332 -16.64 -19.85 -4.43
N SER A 333 -15.75 -20.69 -3.87
CA SER A 333 -15.79 -20.98 -2.42
C SER A 333 -14.98 -20.03 -1.53
N VAL A 334 -14.01 -19.27 -2.05
CA VAL A 334 -13.17 -18.37 -1.22
C VAL A 334 -13.72 -16.94 -1.22
N SER A 335 -14.27 -16.44 -2.34
CA SER A 335 -14.95 -15.14 -2.39
C SER A 335 -16.25 -15.10 -1.58
N GLN A 336 -16.82 -16.27 -1.25
CA GLN A 336 -17.96 -16.39 -0.33
C GLN A 336 -17.59 -16.05 1.13
N TRP A 337 -16.30 -16.07 1.50
CA TRP A 337 -15.86 -15.75 2.86
C TRP A 337 -15.97 -14.25 3.17
N GLU A 338 -15.80 -13.36 2.18
CA GLU A 338 -16.06 -11.91 2.32
C GLU A 338 -17.56 -11.56 2.25
N GLN A 339 -18.41 -12.38 1.60
CA GLN A 339 -19.83 -12.03 1.34
C GLN A 339 -20.84 -12.66 2.32
N SER A 340 -20.49 -13.75 3.02
CA SER A 340 -21.44 -14.42 3.93
C SER A 340 -21.73 -13.68 5.25
N ALA A 341 -20.99 -12.62 5.60
CA ALA A 341 -21.23 -11.84 6.83
C ALA A 341 -22.32 -10.76 6.69
N HIS A 342 -22.87 -10.53 5.49
CA HIS A 342 -23.85 -9.46 5.23
C HIS A 342 -25.24 -9.94 4.79
N SER A 343 -25.52 -11.24 4.79
CA SER A 343 -26.80 -11.80 4.31
C SER A 343 -27.56 -12.64 5.34
N THR A 344 -27.61 -12.20 6.60
CA THR A 344 -28.58 -12.72 7.58
C THR A 344 -29.21 -11.58 8.37
N GLY A 345 -30.05 -10.81 7.69
CA GLY A 345 -30.88 -9.77 8.29
C GLY A 345 -32.21 -9.70 7.56
N GLY A 346 -33.09 -10.69 7.78
CA GLY A 346 -34.41 -10.69 7.15
C GLY A 346 -35.19 -11.98 7.38
N ALA A 347 -35.79 -12.11 8.56
CA ALA A 347 -37.12 -12.69 8.81
C ALA A 347 -37.25 -13.04 10.30
N LYS A 348 -37.91 -12.16 11.05
CA LYS A 348 -38.94 -12.50 12.04
C LYS A 348 -39.80 -11.28 12.31
#